data_AF-A0A660XKR3-F1
#
_entry.id   AF-A0A660XKR3-F1
#
_cell.length_a   1.000
_cell.length_b   1.000
_cell.length_c   1.000
_cell.angle_alpha   90.00
_cell.angle_beta   90.00
_cell.angle_gamma   90.00
#
_symmetry.space_group_name_H-M   'P 1'
#
loop_
_entity.id
_entity.type
_entity.pdbx_description
1 polymer ?
#
loop_
_entity_poly.entity_id
_entity_poly.type
_entity_poly.pdbx_seq_one_letter_code
_entity_poly.pdbx_strand_id
1 'polypeptide(L)'
;AKNSTFLQEGYSLKYAPTLVRKVWNNAADLGYGSFFPFKKAKNPVIDDHYYINLIAGIPTIDIIDFSYQYKGKNIWHTPRDLPSHCSPQSLKCIGDVLFYWLSRQ
;
A
#
# COMPACT_ATOMS: atom_id res chain seq x y z
N ALA A 1 -5.60 -8.41 -0.80
CA ALA A 1 -6.67 -9.20 -1.42
C ALA A 1 -6.17 -9.87 -2.70
N LYS A 2 -6.96 -10.75 -3.33
CA LYS A 2 -6.66 -11.23 -4.68
C LYS A 2 -6.59 -10.08 -5.68
N ASN A 3 -5.60 -10.09 -6.56
CA ASN A 3 -5.38 -9.07 -7.59
C ASN A 3 -5.24 -7.63 -7.04
N SER A 4 -4.69 -7.48 -5.84
CA SER A 4 -4.46 -6.15 -5.26
C SER A 4 -3.40 -5.37 -6.03
N THR A 5 -3.61 -4.06 -6.10
CA THR A 5 -2.64 -3.10 -6.61
C THR A 5 -2.53 -1.97 -5.59
N PHE A 6 -1.31 -1.69 -5.17
CA PHE A 6 -0.98 -0.68 -4.17
C PHE A 6 -0.60 0.60 -4.91
N LEU A 7 -1.53 1.55 -4.95
CA LEU A 7 -1.28 2.88 -5.50
C LEU A 7 -0.59 3.73 -4.45
N GLN A 8 0.12 4.77 -4.88
CA GLN A 8 0.76 5.71 -3.96
C GLN A 8 -0.32 6.56 -3.29
N GLU A 9 -0.55 6.31 -1.99
CA GLU A 9 -1.57 6.97 -1.18
C GLU A 9 -1.25 8.48 -1.03
N GLY A 10 -2.30 9.31 -1.02
CA GLY A 10 -2.18 10.77 -1.13
C GLY A 10 -1.55 11.45 0.09
N TYR A 11 -1.87 11.05 1.32
CA TYR A 11 -1.23 11.60 2.53
C TYR A 11 0.20 11.06 2.72
N SER A 12 0.46 9.83 2.32
CA SER A 12 1.80 9.23 2.27
C SER A 12 2.70 10.02 1.33
N LEU A 13 2.20 10.40 0.15
CA LEU A 13 2.91 11.30 -0.77
C LEU A 13 3.06 12.73 -0.23
N LYS A 14 2.09 13.21 0.56
CA LYS A 14 2.14 14.55 1.17
C LYS A 14 3.21 14.64 2.26
N TYR A 15 3.23 13.68 3.18
CA TYR A 15 4.05 13.75 4.40
C TYR A 15 5.37 12.95 4.30
N ALA A 16 5.41 11.87 3.53
CA ALA A 16 6.57 10.99 3.42
C ALA A 16 6.96 10.63 1.97
N PRO A 17 7.06 11.61 1.02
CA PRO A 17 7.29 11.33 -0.40
C PRO A 17 8.59 10.58 -0.68
N THR A 18 9.64 10.83 0.10
CA THR A 18 10.92 10.13 -0.03
C THR A 18 10.80 8.66 0.36
N LEU A 19 10.02 8.34 1.41
CA LEU A 19 9.77 6.97 1.83
C LEU A 19 8.91 6.22 0.80
N VAL A 20 7.86 6.87 0.26
CA VAL A 20 7.06 6.30 -0.83
C VAL A 20 7.94 5.93 -2.02
N ARG A 21 8.81 6.84 -2.49
CA ARG A 21 9.71 6.55 -3.62
C ARG A 21 10.65 5.38 -3.33
N LYS A 22 11.24 5.32 -2.12
CA LYS A 22 12.13 4.22 -1.72
C LYS A 22 11.40 2.87 -1.78
N VAL A 23 10.21 2.78 -1.19
CA VAL A 23 9.44 1.52 -1.15
C VAL A 23 9.00 1.09 -2.55
N TRP A 24 8.54 2.02 -3.39
CA TRP A 24 8.14 1.69 -4.77
C TRP A 24 9.32 1.32 -5.67
N ASN A 25 10.47 1.99 -5.52
CA ASN A 25 11.69 1.59 -6.25
C ASN A 25 12.15 0.19 -5.85
N ASN A 26 12.15 -0.11 -4.55
CA ASN A 26 12.46 -1.46 -4.05
C ASN A 26 11.51 -2.52 -4.63
N ALA A 27 10.22 -2.22 -4.72
CA ALA A 27 9.26 -3.11 -5.36
C ALA A 27 9.57 -3.31 -6.86
N ALA A 28 9.97 -2.26 -7.57
CA ALA A 28 10.37 -2.37 -8.97
C ALA A 28 11.64 -3.24 -9.14
N ASP A 29 12.66 -3.04 -8.30
CA ASP A 29 13.91 -3.81 -8.30
C ASP A 29 13.68 -5.31 -8.06
N LEU A 30 12.69 -5.65 -7.22
CA LEU A 30 12.29 -7.02 -6.93
C LEU A 30 11.34 -7.63 -7.98
N GLY A 31 10.98 -6.89 -9.03
CA GLY A 31 10.06 -7.35 -10.07
C GLY A 31 8.57 -7.25 -9.71
N TYR A 32 8.22 -6.53 -8.65
CA TYR A 32 6.85 -6.33 -8.17
C TYR A 32 6.16 -5.06 -8.68
N GLY A 33 6.66 -4.44 -9.76
CA GLY A 33 6.11 -3.21 -10.31
C GLY A 33 4.63 -3.28 -10.74
N SER A 34 4.09 -4.47 -11.02
CA SER A 34 2.66 -4.67 -11.29
C SER A 34 1.78 -4.57 -10.03
N PHE A 35 2.30 -4.94 -8.86
CA PHE A 35 1.65 -4.76 -7.57
C PHE A 35 1.82 -3.33 -7.04
N PHE A 36 2.98 -2.72 -7.28
CA PHE A 36 3.34 -1.37 -6.83
C PHE A 36 3.58 -0.44 -8.02
N PRO A 37 2.56 -0.07 -8.81
CA PRO A 37 2.74 0.86 -9.91
C PRO A 37 3.06 2.25 -9.38
N PHE A 38 3.90 3.00 -10.11
CA PHE A 38 4.16 4.43 -9.87
C PHE A 38 2.96 5.29 -10.28
N LYS A 39 1.83 5.06 -9.61
CA LYS A 39 0.56 5.73 -9.88
C LYS A 39 -0.02 6.21 -8.56
N LYS A 40 -0.33 7.50 -8.50
CA LYS A 40 -1.00 8.12 -7.37
C LYS A 40 -2.46 7.67 -7.30
N ALA A 41 -2.93 7.39 -6.08
CA ALA A 41 -4.35 7.15 -5.82
C ALA A 41 -5.18 8.41 -6.10
N LYS A 42 -6.40 8.23 -6.62
CA LYS A 42 -7.27 9.36 -6.97
C LYS A 42 -7.61 10.22 -5.74
N ASN A 43 -7.95 9.54 -4.64
CA ASN A 43 -8.32 10.17 -3.39
C ASN A 43 -7.33 9.73 -2.30
N PRO A 44 -6.90 10.65 -1.42
CA PRO A 44 -6.19 10.27 -0.19
C PRO A 44 -7.13 9.52 0.76
N VAL A 45 -6.57 8.74 1.68
CA VAL A 45 -7.31 7.94 2.67
C VAL A 45 -6.93 8.43 4.07
N ILE A 46 -7.91 8.80 4.88
CA ILE A 46 -7.68 9.01 6.31
C ILE A 46 -7.57 7.63 6.95
N ASP A 47 -6.36 7.29 7.37
CA ASP A 47 -6.01 6.07 8.10
C ASP A 47 -5.03 6.44 9.22
N ASP A 48 -4.55 5.47 9.99
CA ASP A 48 -3.67 5.69 11.15
C ASP A 48 -2.43 6.53 10.80
N HIS A 49 -1.83 6.30 9.62
CA HIS A 49 -0.66 7.04 9.16
C HIS A 49 -0.92 8.54 9.04
N TYR A 50 -2.15 8.98 8.74
CA TYR A 50 -2.48 10.39 8.65
C TYR A 50 -2.24 11.09 9.99
N TYR A 51 -2.72 10.51 11.10
CA TYR A 51 -2.55 11.08 12.43
C TYR A 51 -1.12 10.92 12.97
N ILE A 52 -0.44 9.82 12.63
CA ILE A 52 0.98 9.65 12.98
C ILE A 52 1.83 10.75 12.31
N ASN A 53 1.59 11.03 11.02
CA ASN A 53 2.28 12.13 10.34
C ASN A 53 1.87 13.49 10.90
N LEU A 54 0.57 13.74 11.09
CA LEU A 54 0.06 15.07 11.46
C LEU A 54 0.38 15.46 12.91
N ILE A 55 0.23 14.52 13.85
CA ILE A 55 0.32 14.79 15.28
C ILE A 55 1.73 14.47 15.80
N ALA A 56 2.25 13.28 15.48
CA ALA A 56 3.55 12.84 15.98
C ALA A 56 4.73 13.32 15.12
N GLY A 57 4.48 13.78 13.89
CA GLY A 57 5.53 14.26 12.98
C GLY A 57 6.46 13.15 12.46
N ILE A 58 6.07 11.89 12.60
CA ILE A 58 6.86 10.74 12.14
C ILE A 58 6.47 10.43 10.70
N PRO A 59 7.41 10.45 9.73
CA PRO A 59 7.10 10.10 8.34
C PRO A 59 6.62 8.64 8.24
N THR A 60 5.34 8.47 7.93
CA THR A 60 4.71 7.15 7.80
C THR A 60 3.97 7.07 6.47
N ILE A 61 4.04 5.91 5.82
CA ILE A 61 3.31 5.62 4.58
C ILE A 61 2.28 4.54 4.84
N ASP A 62 1.25 4.53 4.01
CA ASP A 62 0.24 3.48 3.97
C ASP A 62 0.32 2.69 2.66
N ILE A 63 0.38 1.35 2.77
CA ILE A 63 0.36 0.41 1.65
C ILE A 63 -1.02 -0.24 1.65
N ILE A 64 -1.94 0.39 0.93
CA ILE A 64 -3.35 0.03 0.91
C ILE A 64 -3.82 -0.33 -0.49
N ASP A 65 -4.71 -1.32 -0.58
CA ASP A 65 -5.37 -1.70 -1.82
C ASP A 65 -6.49 -0.69 -2.13
N PHE A 66 -6.50 -0.10 -3.31
CA PHE A 66 -7.56 0.83 -3.75
C PHE A 66 -8.70 0.16 -4.52
N SER A 67 -8.65 -1.17 -4.71
CA SER A 67 -9.64 -1.90 -5.49
C SER A 67 -11.04 -1.93 -4.87
N TYR A 68 -11.17 -1.59 -3.57
CA TYR A 68 -12.47 -1.46 -2.88
C TYR A 68 -13.36 -0.37 -3.51
N GLN A 69 -12.83 0.55 -4.30
CA GLN A 69 -13.64 1.58 -4.95
C GLN A 69 -14.44 1.05 -6.15
N TYR A 70 -14.13 -0.16 -6.65
CA TYR A 70 -14.82 -0.74 -7.81
C TYR A 70 -16.08 -1.52 -7.40
N LYS A 71 -17.24 -1.05 -7.88
CA LYS A 71 -18.54 -1.74 -7.70
C LYS A 71 -18.45 -3.19 -8.21
N GLY A 72 -18.93 -4.14 -7.40
CA GLY A 72 -18.91 -5.58 -7.69
C GLY A 72 -17.64 -6.33 -7.25
N LYS A 73 -16.55 -5.61 -6.96
CA LYS A 73 -15.31 -6.19 -6.39
C LYS A 73 -15.08 -5.81 -4.93
N ASN A 74 -15.78 -4.78 -4.44
CA ASN A 74 -15.66 -4.36 -3.06
C ASN A 74 -16.26 -5.39 -2.09
N ILE A 75 -15.41 -5.94 -1.24
CA ILE A 75 -15.78 -6.79 -0.10
C ILE A 75 -15.46 -6.14 1.26
N TRP A 76 -14.76 -5.00 1.26
CA TRP A 76 -14.40 -4.26 2.47
C TRP A 76 -15.66 -3.85 3.25
N HIS A 77 -15.62 -4.04 4.57
CA HIS A 77 -16.76 -3.83 5.47
C HIS A 77 -18.02 -4.63 5.08
N THR A 78 -17.82 -5.85 4.56
CA THR A 78 -18.92 -6.80 4.33
C THR A 78 -18.59 -8.15 4.96
N PRO A 79 -19.60 -9.00 5.25
CA PRO A 79 -19.37 -10.38 5.69
C PRO A 79 -18.60 -11.25 4.69
N ARG A 80 -18.32 -10.74 3.47
CA ARG A 80 -17.50 -11.41 2.46
C ARG A 80 -16.01 -11.09 2.60
N ASP A 81 -15.61 -10.23 3.52
CA ASP A 81 -14.20 -10.04 3.88
C ASP A 81 -13.72 -11.25 4.68
N LEU A 82 -13.40 -12.32 3.94
CA LEU A 82 -13.08 -13.65 4.46
C LEU A 82 -11.69 -14.07 3.98
N PRO A 83 -11.01 -14.98 4.71
CA PRO A 83 -9.70 -15.50 4.32
C PRO A 83 -9.62 -16.05 2.88
N SER A 84 -10.74 -16.54 2.32
CA SER A 84 -10.83 -17.02 0.94
C SER A 84 -10.56 -15.95 -0.12
N HIS A 85 -10.62 -14.66 0.25
CA HIS A 85 -10.30 -13.51 -0.60
C HIS A 85 -8.86 -13.00 -0.40
N CYS A 86 -8.11 -13.56 0.55
CA CYS A 86 -6.68 -13.30 0.68
C CYS A 86 -5.89 -13.95 -0.47
N SER A 87 -4.69 -13.42 -0.73
CA SER A 87 -3.76 -13.94 -1.73
C SER A 87 -2.38 -14.11 -1.10
N PRO A 88 -1.83 -15.34 -1.09
CA PRO A 88 -0.44 -15.57 -0.67
C PRO A 88 0.56 -14.73 -1.47
N GLN A 89 0.29 -14.51 -2.77
CA GLN A 89 1.13 -13.72 -3.65
C GLN A 89 1.17 -12.25 -3.22
N SER A 90 0.03 -11.65 -2.91
CA SER A 90 -0.02 -10.26 -2.41
C SER A 90 0.67 -10.11 -1.06
N LEU A 91 0.47 -11.06 -0.14
CA LEU A 91 1.15 -11.05 1.17
C LEU A 91 2.66 -11.18 1.01
N LYS A 92 3.12 -12.12 0.17
CA LYS A 92 4.55 -12.30 -0.13
C LYS A 92 5.15 -11.03 -0.73
N CYS A 93 4.47 -10.42 -1.70
CA CYS A 93 4.93 -9.21 -2.35
C CYS A 93 5.17 -8.06 -1.36
N ILE A 94 4.20 -7.79 -0.46
CA ILE A 94 4.38 -6.77 0.58
C ILE A 94 5.53 -7.15 1.52
N GLY A 95 5.55 -8.40 2.00
CA GLY A 95 6.57 -8.90 2.92
C GLY A 95 7.99 -8.77 2.38
N ASP A 96 8.21 -9.21 1.14
CA ASP A 96 9.50 -9.13 0.45
C ASP A 96 9.96 -7.67 0.29
N VAL A 97 9.08 -6.77 -0.13
CA VAL A 97 9.43 -5.34 -0.31
C VAL A 97 9.82 -4.69 1.00
N LEU A 98 9.06 -4.94 2.07
CA LEU A 98 9.35 -4.39 3.40
C LEU A 98 10.63 -5.00 3.99
N PHE A 99 10.80 -6.31 3.87
CA PHE A 99 12.02 -6.99 4.33
C PHE A 99 13.26 -6.50 3.58
N TYR A 100 13.19 -6.39 2.25
CA TYR A 100 14.27 -5.85 1.44
C TYR A 100 14.60 -4.40 1.82
N TRP A 101 13.59 -3.55 2.05
CA TRP A 101 13.80 -2.19 2.53
C TRP A 101 14.45 -2.11 3.92
N LEU A 102 14.01 -2.94 4.87
CA LEU A 102 14.57 -3.01 6.23
C LEU A 102 16.01 -3.52 6.24
N SER A 103 16.34 -4.49 5.40
CA SER A 103 17.69 -5.08 5.32
C SER A 103 18.78 -4.13 4.80
N ARG A 104 18.39 -2.93 4.34
CA ARG A 104 19.27 -1.93 3.70
C ARG A 104 19.29 -0.59 4.44
N GLN A 105 18.77 -0.53 5.67
CA GLN A 105 18.88 0.65 6.52
C GLN A 105 20.26 0.73 7.18
#